data_AF-A0A7W1K5Q4-F1
#
_entry.id   AF-A0A7W1K5Q4-F1
#
_cell.length_a   1.000
_cell.length_b   1.000
_cell.length_c   1.000
_cell.angle_alpha   90.00
_cell.angle_beta   90.00
_cell.angle_gamma   90.00
#
_symmetry.space_group_name_H-M   'P 1'
#
loop_
_entity.id
_entity.type
_entity.pdbx_description
1 polymer ?
#
loop_
_entity_poly.entity_id
_entity_poly.type
_entity_poly.pdbx_seq_one_letter_code
_entity_poly.pdbx_strand_id
1 'polypeptide(L)'
;MRQIELRRHAKRDPKRDALSPAGRAQAEDVGRESVRGYDAVFVSPAERAAETAAWIVRGSGRQLPEHGVIPGLAGKDETGGSAEGMAAGVRALLTEVPEGGVGLAISHTPFVERAMTGLTGRDPKPFAECEGIRVTMQDDGSFDVAEIRL
;
A
#
# COMPACT_ATOMS: atom_id res chain seq x y z
N MET A 1 -7.23 13.81 11.07
CA MET A 1 -7.16 12.36 10.77
C MET A 1 -6.44 12.11 9.45
N ARG A 2 -5.63 11.04 9.33
CA ARG A 2 -4.91 10.66 8.11
C ARG A 2 -5.07 9.17 7.86
N GLN A 3 -5.10 8.74 6.60
CA GLN A 3 -5.29 7.33 6.27
C GLN A 3 -4.30 6.88 5.21
N ILE A 4 -3.85 5.62 5.28
CA ILE A 4 -3.07 4.99 4.22
C ILE A 4 -3.59 3.57 3.95
N GLU A 5 -3.69 3.22 2.68
CA GLU A 5 -3.91 1.84 2.25
C GLU A 5 -2.58 1.22 1.85
N LEU A 6 -2.07 0.28 2.62
CA LEU A 6 -0.91 -0.53 2.25
C LEU A 6 -1.40 -1.82 1.59
N ARG A 7 -1.16 -1.96 0.29
CA ARG A 7 -1.62 -3.09 -0.52
C ARG A 7 -0.47 -3.86 -1.14
N ARG A 8 -0.68 -5.15 -1.36
CA ARG A 8 0.21 -5.97 -2.21
C ARG A 8 0.03 -5.57 -3.67
N HIS A 9 1.10 -5.61 -4.44
CA HIS A 9 1.03 -5.42 -5.89
C HIS A 9 0.01 -6.36 -6.57
N ALA A 10 -0.51 -5.94 -7.72
CA ALA A 10 -1.44 -6.75 -8.52
C ALA A 10 -0.77 -7.96 -9.19
N LYS A 11 -1.54 -8.82 -9.84
CA LYS A 11 -1.02 -10.03 -10.54
C LYS A 11 0.09 -9.68 -11.53
N ARG A 12 1.30 -10.18 -11.26
CA ARG A 12 2.50 -9.90 -12.06
C ARG A 12 2.63 -10.80 -13.29
N ASP A 13 3.39 -10.33 -14.27
CA ASP A 13 4.00 -11.18 -15.29
C ASP A 13 4.98 -12.15 -14.61
N PRO A 14 4.91 -13.47 -14.88
CA PRO A 14 5.80 -14.44 -14.24
C PRO A 14 7.27 -14.26 -14.64
N LYS A 15 7.55 -13.67 -15.82
CA LYS A 15 8.88 -13.57 -16.43
C LYS A 15 9.53 -12.20 -16.32
N ARG A 16 8.79 -11.16 -15.94
CA ARG A 16 9.27 -9.77 -15.88
C ARG A 16 8.77 -9.09 -14.62
N ASP A 17 9.45 -8.02 -14.19
CA ASP A 17 8.95 -7.17 -13.11
C ASP A 17 7.86 -6.22 -13.61
N ALA A 18 6.78 -6.77 -14.14
CA ALA A 18 5.68 -6.00 -14.72
C ALA A 18 4.34 -6.60 -14.30
N LEU A 19 3.24 -5.89 -14.53
CA LEU A 19 1.91 -6.48 -14.36
C LEU A 19 1.52 -7.35 -15.56
N SER A 20 0.81 -8.43 -15.27
CA SER A 20 0.07 -9.16 -16.29
C SER A 20 -1.14 -8.34 -16.76
N PRO A 21 -1.72 -8.62 -17.95
CA PRO A 21 -2.97 -7.97 -18.37
C PRO A 21 -4.10 -8.10 -17.33
N ALA A 22 -4.22 -9.27 -16.69
CA ALA A 22 -5.19 -9.49 -15.62
C ALA A 22 -4.87 -8.67 -14.36
N GLY A 23 -3.60 -8.46 -14.04
CA GLY A 23 -3.19 -7.61 -12.91
C GLY A 23 -3.47 -6.13 -13.16
N ARG A 24 -3.32 -5.66 -14.40
CA ARG A 24 -3.68 -4.28 -14.78
C ARG A 24 -5.19 -4.04 -14.62
N ALA A 25 -6.01 -4.97 -15.12
CA ALA A 25 -7.46 -4.92 -14.93
C ALA A 25 -7.84 -4.95 -13.44
N GLN A 26 -7.26 -5.86 -12.66
CA GLN A 26 -7.48 -5.97 -11.21
C GLN A 26 -7.15 -4.67 -10.47
N ALA A 27 -5.99 -4.06 -10.77
CA ALA A 27 -5.59 -2.79 -10.17
C ALA A 27 -6.54 -1.66 -10.56
N GLU A 28 -6.98 -1.61 -11.81
CA GLU A 28 -7.93 -0.61 -12.28
C GLU A 28 -9.31 -0.76 -11.62
N ASP A 29 -9.79 -2.00 -11.40
CA ASP A 29 -11.02 -2.28 -10.66
C ASP A 29 -10.97 -1.77 -9.22
N VAL A 30 -9.86 -2.00 -8.51
CA VAL A 30 -9.64 -1.43 -7.17
C VAL A 30 -9.69 0.10 -7.20
N GLY A 31 -9.13 0.70 -8.24
CA GLY A 31 -9.21 2.14 -8.45
C GLY A 31 -10.64 2.65 -8.61
N ARG A 32 -11.49 1.93 -9.37
CA ARG A 32 -12.89 2.29 -9.60
C ARG A 32 -13.72 2.30 -8.31
N GLU A 33 -13.39 1.44 -7.35
CA GLU A 33 -14.06 1.39 -6.05
C GLU A 33 -13.64 2.54 -5.12
N SER A 34 -12.48 3.15 -5.34
CA SER A 34 -11.96 4.27 -4.56
C SER A 34 -12.42 5.62 -5.13
N VAL A 35 -13.71 5.94 -4.97
CA VAL A 35 -14.34 7.17 -5.52
C VAL A 35 -13.64 8.46 -5.06
N ARG A 36 -13.07 8.46 -3.84
CA ARG A 36 -12.34 9.61 -3.30
C ARG A 36 -10.96 9.79 -3.97
N GLY A 37 -10.38 8.72 -4.51
CA GLY A 37 -9.00 8.69 -4.98
C GLY A 37 -7.99 8.76 -3.84
N TYR A 38 -6.75 9.09 -4.19
CA TYR A 38 -5.62 9.16 -3.27
C TYR A 38 -4.93 10.53 -3.38
N ASP A 39 -4.47 11.04 -2.24
CA ASP A 39 -3.82 12.34 -2.09
C ASP A 39 -2.28 12.21 -2.02
N ALA A 40 -1.77 11.00 -1.82
CA ALA A 40 -0.35 10.67 -1.86
C ALA A 40 -0.15 9.21 -2.30
N VAL A 41 0.95 8.92 -3.02
CA VAL A 41 1.25 7.57 -3.52
C VAL A 41 2.69 7.16 -3.20
N PHE A 42 2.86 6.00 -2.57
CA PHE A 42 4.16 5.45 -2.21
C PHE A 42 4.32 4.05 -2.78
N VAL A 43 5.47 3.76 -3.37
CA VAL A 43 5.72 2.44 -3.97
C VAL A 43 7.07 1.91 -3.57
N SER A 44 7.18 0.61 -3.42
CA SER A 44 8.49 -0.02 -3.37
C SER A 44 9.28 0.22 -4.68
N PRO A 45 10.61 -0.01 -4.72
CA PRO A 45 11.40 0.12 -5.95
C PRO A 45 11.06 -0.87 -7.08
N ALA A 46 10.15 -1.82 -6.88
CA ALA A 46 9.76 -2.78 -7.91
C ALA A 46 8.86 -2.13 -8.97
N GLU A 47 9.13 -2.40 -10.25
CA GLU A 47 8.37 -1.84 -11.38
C GLU A 47 6.89 -2.25 -11.32
N ARG A 48 6.59 -3.51 -10.96
CA ARG A 48 5.20 -3.98 -10.77
C ARG A 48 4.42 -3.21 -9.69
N ALA A 49 5.11 -2.67 -8.67
CA ALA A 49 4.47 -1.90 -7.61
C ALA A 49 4.07 -0.51 -8.14
N ALA A 50 4.96 0.13 -8.90
CA ALA A 50 4.68 1.37 -9.62
C ALA A 50 3.55 1.20 -10.64
N GLU A 51 3.57 0.12 -11.45
CA GLU A 51 2.47 -0.19 -12.38
C GLU A 51 1.15 -0.38 -11.63
N THR A 52 1.14 -1.09 -10.49
CA THR A 52 -0.09 -1.30 -9.69
C THR A 52 -0.69 0.03 -9.24
N ALA A 53 0.14 0.92 -8.67
CA ALA A 53 -0.32 2.23 -8.22
C ALA A 53 -0.87 3.06 -9.39
N ALA A 54 -0.18 3.05 -10.53
CA ALA A 54 -0.61 3.78 -11.73
C ALA A 54 -1.99 3.32 -12.23
N TRP A 55 -2.25 2.01 -12.26
CA TRP A 55 -3.55 1.46 -12.68
C TRP A 55 -4.66 1.73 -11.65
N ILE A 56 -4.38 1.67 -10.35
CA ILE A 56 -5.33 2.06 -9.30
C ILE A 56 -5.70 3.55 -9.44
N VAL A 57 -4.72 4.43 -9.54
CA VAL A 57 -4.97 5.88 -9.71
C VAL A 57 -5.77 6.14 -10.98
N ARG A 58 -5.41 5.49 -12.10
CA ARG A 58 -6.17 5.58 -13.35
C ARG A 58 -7.63 5.17 -13.16
N GLY A 59 -7.88 4.05 -12.48
CA GLY A 59 -9.22 3.54 -12.21
C GLY A 59 -10.09 4.51 -11.40
N SER A 60 -9.48 5.27 -10.48
CA SER A 60 -10.19 6.31 -9.72
C SER A 60 -10.61 7.54 -10.54
N GLY A 61 -10.10 7.68 -11.77
CA GLY A 61 -10.35 8.85 -12.63
C GLY A 61 -9.64 10.13 -12.16
N ARG A 62 -8.75 10.05 -11.17
CA ARG A 62 -7.97 11.18 -10.65
C ARG A 62 -6.59 11.26 -11.31
N GLN A 63 -5.97 12.43 -11.24
CA GLN A 63 -4.56 12.59 -11.62
C GLN A 63 -3.64 11.97 -10.57
N LEU A 64 -2.42 11.59 -10.97
CA LEU A 64 -1.39 11.13 -10.06
C LEU A 64 -1.02 12.25 -9.08
N PRO A 65 -1.20 12.06 -7.76
CA PRO A 65 -0.78 13.03 -6.77
C PRO A 65 0.74 13.02 -6.59
N GLU A 66 1.21 13.73 -5.57
CA GLU A 66 2.59 13.59 -5.11
C GLU A 66 2.91 12.11 -4.81
N HIS A 67 4.08 11.67 -5.25
CA HIS A 67 4.45 10.27 -5.20
C HIS A 67 5.94 10.06 -4.93
N GLY A 68 6.26 8.93 -4.31
CA GLY A 68 7.62 8.59 -3.92
C GLY A 68 7.93 7.10 -3.99
N VAL A 69 9.21 6.78 -4.24
CA VAL A 69 9.74 5.42 -4.17
C VAL A 69 10.38 5.19 -2.81
N ILE A 70 9.91 4.20 -2.07
CA ILE A 70 10.28 3.94 -0.67
C ILE A 70 10.93 2.56 -0.56
N PRO A 71 12.27 2.46 -0.43
CA PRO A 71 12.98 1.18 -0.32
C PRO A 71 12.49 0.28 0.83
N GLY A 72 12.07 0.88 1.96
CA GLY A 72 11.52 0.15 3.11
C GLY A 72 10.26 -0.66 2.78
N LEU A 73 9.46 -0.26 1.78
CA LEU A 73 8.31 -1.05 1.31
C LEU A 73 8.71 -2.38 0.64
N ALA A 74 10.00 -2.60 0.35
CA ALA A 74 10.55 -3.88 -0.08
C ALA A 74 11.41 -4.55 0.99
N GLY A 75 11.35 -4.09 2.26
CA GLY A 75 12.19 -4.57 3.35
C GLY A 75 13.68 -4.33 3.11
N LYS A 76 14.04 -3.34 2.29
CA LYS A 76 15.44 -2.96 2.00
C LYS A 76 15.95 -1.85 2.92
N ASP A 77 15.36 -1.71 4.10
CA ASP A 77 15.84 -0.84 5.17
C ASP A 77 16.78 -1.61 6.11
N GLU A 78 17.31 -0.91 7.12
CA GLU A 78 18.20 -1.46 8.13
C GLU A 78 17.59 -2.60 8.96
N THR A 79 16.26 -2.69 9.01
CA THR A 79 15.53 -3.73 9.76
C THR A 79 15.35 -5.02 8.94
N GLY A 80 15.64 -5.00 7.64
CA GLY A 80 15.34 -6.10 6.73
C GLY A 80 13.83 -6.33 6.57
N GLY A 81 13.02 -5.30 6.79
CA GLY A 81 11.57 -5.37 6.82
C GLY A 81 11.03 -6.24 7.97
N SER A 82 11.55 -6.05 9.19
CA SER A 82 10.96 -6.67 10.40
C SER A 82 9.52 -6.18 10.61
N ALA A 83 8.74 -6.84 11.47
CA ALA A 83 7.37 -6.39 11.75
C ALA A 83 7.36 -4.96 12.33
N GLU A 84 8.27 -4.69 13.27
CA GLU A 84 8.46 -3.39 13.92
C GLU A 84 8.92 -2.34 12.91
N GLY A 85 9.89 -2.69 12.05
CA GLY A 85 10.40 -1.81 11.00
C GLY A 85 9.32 -1.46 9.98
N MET A 86 8.54 -2.44 9.54
CA MET A 86 7.41 -2.20 8.63
C MET A 86 6.34 -1.33 9.28
N ALA A 87 6.01 -1.56 10.56
CA ALA A 87 5.05 -0.73 11.28
C ALA A 87 5.54 0.71 11.44
N ALA A 88 6.83 0.91 11.77
CA ALA A 88 7.45 2.22 11.85
C ALA A 88 7.43 2.93 10.48
N GLY A 89 7.77 2.21 9.40
CA GLY A 89 7.71 2.72 8.03
C GLY A 89 6.30 3.16 7.64
N VAL A 90 5.26 2.37 7.95
CA VAL A 90 3.87 2.75 7.66
C VAL A 90 3.44 3.99 8.46
N ARG A 91 3.84 4.09 9.73
CA ARG A 91 3.58 5.28 10.56
C ARG A 91 4.27 6.53 9.99
N ALA A 92 5.49 6.40 9.49
CA ALA A 92 6.18 7.50 8.82
C ALA A 92 5.49 7.89 7.50
N LEU A 93 5.03 6.94 6.69
CA LEU A 93 4.28 7.28 5.47
C LEU A 93 2.95 7.97 5.79
N LEU A 94 2.29 7.61 6.90
CA LEU A 94 1.09 8.30 7.37
C LEU A 94 1.33 9.77 7.70
N THR A 95 2.52 10.17 8.16
CA THR A 95 2.81 11.59 8.43
C THR A 95 2.97 12.40 7.15
N GLU A 96 3.36 11.76 6.05
CA GLU A 96 3.48 12.38 4.73
C GLU A 96 2.13 12.53 4.01
N VAL A 97 1.07 11.84 4.48
CA VAL A 97 -0.28 12.03 3.92
C VAL A 97 -0.83 13.39 4.37
N PRO A 98 -1.43 14.19 3.45
CA PRO A 98 -2.09 15.44 3.82
C PRO A 98 -3.13 15.24 4.92
N GLU A 99 -3.32 16.25 5.77
CA GLU A 99 -4.36 16.20 6.79
C GLU A 99 -5.75 15.99 6.17
N GLY A 100 -6.50 15.04 6.70
CA GLY A 100 -7.78 14.61 6.16
C GLY A 100 -7.66 13.69 4.94
N GLY A 101 -6.47 13.52 4.35
CA GLY A 101 -6.23 12.81 3.10
C GLY A 101 -6.09 11.28 3.23
N VAL A 102 -6.01 10.63 2.07
CA VAL A 102 -5.84 9.18 1.91
C VAL A 102 -4.60 8.88 1.05
N GLY A 103 -3.62 8.19 1.61
CA GLY A 103 -2.47 7.68 0.90
C GLY A 103 -2.68 6.27 0.33
N LEU A 104 -1.98 5.95 -0.75
CA LEU A 104 -1.82 4.59 -1.28
C LEU A 104 -0.37 4.17 -1.15
N ALA A 105 -0.10 3.01 -0.58
CA ALA A 105 1.21 2.39 -0.54
C ALA A 105 1.18 1.00 -1.19
N ILE A 106 2.08 0.73 -2.15
CA ILE A 106 2.20 -0.59 -2.78
C ILE A 106 3.49 -1.30 -2.36
N SER A 107 3.30 -2.49 -1.78
CA SER A 107 4.34 -3.36 -1.24
C SER A 107 4.14 -4.82 -1.71
N HIS A 108 4.73 -5.76 -1.00
CA HIS A 108 4.82 -7.17 -1.36
C HIS A 108 4.49 -8.03 -0.15
N THR A 109 4.12 -9.29 -0.39
CA THR A 109 4.27 -10.32 0.64
C THR A 109 5.76 -10.58 0.87
N PRO A 110 6.22 -10.78 2.13
CA PRO A 110 5.44 -10.81 3.37
C PRO A 110 5.34 -9.45 4.10
N PHE A 111 5.71 -8.33 3.47
CA PHE A 111 5.85 -7.04 4.14
C PHE A 111 4.52 -6.39 4.54
N VAL A 112 3.46 -6.63 3.77
CA VAL A 112 2.10 -6.18 4.15
C VAL A 112 1.62 -6.92 5.40
N GLU A 113 1.86 -8.24 5.46
CA GLU A 113 1.57 -9.07 6.63
C GLU A 113 2.40 -8.64 7.84
N ARG A 114 3.70 -8.40 7.65
CA ARG A 114 4.58 -7.92 8.72
C ARG A 114 4.18 -6.54 9.24
N ALA A 115 3.72 -5.63 8.37
CA ALA A 115 3.17 -4.36 8.80
C ALA A 115 1.93 -4.57 9.70
N MET A 116 1.02 -5.47 9.32
CA MET A 116 -0.15 -5.83 10.14
C MET A 116 0.27 -6.38 11.50
N THR A 117 1.21 -7.32 11.53
CA THR A 117 1.75 -7.89 12.78
C THR A 117 2.38 -6.80 13.64
N GLY A 118 3.23 -5.93 13.09
CA GLY A 118 3.90 -4.89 13.86
C GLY A 118 2.97 -3.77 14.35
N LEU A 119 1.88 -3.48 13.63
CA LEU A 119 0.93 -2.45 14.03
C LEU A 119 -0.10 -2.95 15.06
N THR A 120 -0.43 -4.25 15.03
CA THR A 120 -1.57 -4.79 15.80
C THR A 120 -1.22 -5.92 16.76
N GLY A 121 -0.02 -6.50 16.65
CA GLY A 121 0.37 -7.73 17.35
C GLY A 121 -0.32 -9.00 16.83
N ARG A 122 -1.06 -8.92 15.71
CA ARG A 122 -1.81 -10.05 15.13
C ARG A 122 -1.19 -10.50 13.82
N ASP A 123 -1.04 -11.82 13.66
CA ASP A 123 -0.61 -12.41 12.40
C ASP A 123 -1.81 -12.63 11.46
N PRO A 124 -1.86 -11.97 10.30
CA PRO A 124 -2.94 -12.16 9.35
C PRO A 124 -2.74 -13.43 8.51
N LYS A 125 -3.84 -13.91 7.91
CA LYS A 125 -3.71 -14.80 6.75
C LYS A 125 -3.05 -14.04 5.59
N PRO A 126 -2.25 -14.71 4.74
CA PRO A 126 -1.60 -14.07 3.60
C PRO A 126 -2.57 -13.23 2.77
N PHE A 127 -2.11 -12.06 2.31
CA PHE A 127 -2.88 -11.18 1.45
C PHE A 127 -2.72 -11.59 -0.01
N ALA A 128 -3.84 -11.71 -0.72
CA ALA A 128 -3.83 -11.88 -2.16
C ALA A 128 -3.35 -10.58 -2.86
N GLU A 129 -3.11 -10.64 -4.16
CA GLU A 129 -2.79 -9.45 -4.94
C GLU A 129 -3.87 -8.36 -4.78
N CYS A 130 -3.44 -7.11 -4.63
CA CYS A 130 -4.27 -5.93 -4.34
C CYS A 130 -4.97 -5.89 -2.97
N GLU A 131 -4.92 -6.97 -2.18
CA GLU A 131 -5.34 -6.96 -0.77
C GLU A 131 -4.27 -6.31 0.13
N GLY A 132 -4.64 -6.03 1.37
CA GLY A 132 -3.70 -5.55 2.38
C GLY A 132 -4.38 -4.96 3.59
N ILE A 133 -3.89 -3.82 4.06
CA ILE A 133 -4.40 -3.15 5.25
C ILE A 133 -4.68 -1.67 5.00
N ARG A 134 -5.68 -1.16 5.71
CA ARG A 134 -5.96 0.26 5.85
C ARG A 134 -5.58 0.68 7.26
N VAL A 135 -4.72 1.67 7.37
CA VAL A 135 -4.30 2.24 8.64
C VAL A 135 -4.81 3.67 8.73
N THR A 136 -5.53 3.98 9.80
CA THR A 136 -6.10 5.31 10.06
C THR A 136 -5.48 5.86 11.33
N MET A 137 -4.84 7.01 11.23
CA MET A 137 -4.36 7.78 12.37
C MET A 137 -5.44 8.77 12.80
N GLN A 138 -5.91 8.60 14.04
CA GLN A 138 -6.89 9.46 14.69
C GLN A 138 -6.23 10.75 15.19
N ASP A 139 -7.06 11.73 15.57
CA ASP A 139 -6.57 13.05 16.02
C ASP A 139 -5.88 12.99 17.40
N ASP A 140 -6.19 11.97 18.20
CA ASP A 140 -5.52 11.69 19.48
C ASP A 140 -4.20 10.92 19.33
N GLY A 141 -3.77 10.64 18.08
CA GLY A 141 -2.56 9.90 17.75
C GLY A 141 -2.70 8.38 17.86
N SER A 142 -3.90 7.86 18.17
CA SER A 142 -4.18 6.43 18.11
C SER A 142 -4.31 5.95 16.65
N PHE A 143 -4.18 4.63 16.44
CA PHE A 143 -4.25 4.02 15.12
C PHE A 143 -5.29 2.92 15.08
N ASP A 144 -6.13 2.95 14.04
CA ASP A 144 -7.01 1.86 13.67
C ASP A 144 -6.46 1.13 12.45
N VAL A 145 -6.48 -0.20 12.49
CA VAL A 145 -6.01 -1.06 11.39
C VAL A 145 -7.10 -2.02 10.97
N ALA A 146 -7.51 -1.94 9.71
CA ALA A 146 -8.49 -2.82 9.10
C ALA A 146 -7.87 -3.60 7.93
N GLU A 147 -8.27 -4.86 7.77
CA GLU A 147 -7.91 -5.63 6.58
C GLU A 147 -8.71 -5.17 5.36
N ILE A 148 -8.09 -5.22 4.19
CA ILE A 148 -8.71 -5.01 2.89
C ILE A 148 -8.63 -6.33 2.12
N ARG A 149 -9.78 -6.91 1.78
CA ARG A 149 -9.93 -8.20 1.09
C ARG A 149 -10.78 -8.04 -0.17
N LEU A 150 -10.54 -8.86 -1.20
CA LEU A 150 -11.22 -8.82 -2.50
C LEU A 150 -12.06 -10.09 -2.78
#